data_AF-A0A1F3A0W6-F1
#
_entry.id   AF-A0A1F3A0W6-F1
#
_cell.length_a   1.000
_cell.length_b   1.000
_cell.length_c   1.000
_cell.angle_alpha   90.00
_cell.angle_beta   90.00
_cell.angle_gamma   90.00
#
_symmetry.space_group_name_H-M   'P 1'
#
loop_
_entity.id
_entity.type
_entity.pdbx_description
1 polymer ?
#
loop_
_entity_poly.entity_id
_entity_poly.type
_entity_poly.pdbx_seq_one_letter_code
_entity_poly.pdbx_strand_id
1 'polypeptide(L)'
;MRAVLPSAPRFGASGGKSVVIGFGPDGKYSLAAPSPGGLPVEGDAGQIAEAARTARGQGGATILRLPAESVLSFAVEIPERAMRRAREILSLELESATPFSADEASFDYIAEKSPVGGFRRVRQIVVKNAIVAALVEDLRRVGVDIDQVDAVGAERINLQPTHSRRKARPVLRWEYGLIAIAVVSLLAGAHIRQGRVLAALVAQKERLSAETEGVRTAAADANAAAANIETLRKYSALHPAALSTLASLTETLDDGVWLTEVTISGRDVALTGYAASASKVINDLESSPAFAGAAFSDTVITDQASGEERFSAKLSVETNDPAAPSASGGGG
;
A
#
# COMPACT_ATOMS: atom_id res chain seq x y z
N MET A 1 -50.85 15.04 -21.54
CA MET A 1 -49.64 15.81 -21.17
C MET A 1 -49.64 16.02 -19.66
N ARG A 2 -48.69 15.39 -18.96
CA ARG A 2 -48.53 15.45 -17.49
C ARG A 2 -47.95 16.82 -17.10
N ALA A 3 -48.72 17.62 -16.37
CA ALA A 3 -48.23 18.86 -15.78
C ALA A 3 -47.23 18.53 -14.65
N VAL A 4 -45.95 18.78 -14.91
CA VAL A 4 -44.89 18.79 -13.90
C VAL A 4 -45.12 20.04 -13.05
N LEU A 5 -45.83 19.87 -11.94
CA LEU A 5 -45.85 20.83 -10.85
C LEU A 5 -44.43 20.89 -10.26
N PRO A 6 -43.81 22.07 -10.11
CA PRO A 6 -42.56 22.18 -9.36
C PRO A 6 -42.80 21.62 -7.96
N SER A 7 -41.94 20.68 -7.60
CA SER A 7 -41.90 19.98 -6.34
C SER A 7 -41.58 20.96 -5.21
N ALA A 8 -42.59 21.69 -4.75
CA ALA A 8 -42.65 22.07 -3.35
C ALA A 8 -42.60 20.76 -2.55
N PRO A 9 -41.73 20.64 -1.53
CA PRO A 9 -41.69 19.44 -0.71
C PRO A 9 -43.12 19.16 -0.22
N ARG A 10 -43.66 18.03 -0.69
CA ARG A 10 -44.90 17.47 -0.18
C ARG A 10 -44.61 17.06 1.26
N PHE A 11 -44.69 17.99 2.19
CA PHE A 11 -44.83 17.69 3.61
C PHE A 11 -46.28 17.23 3.81
N GLY A 12 -46.53 16.02 3.29
CA GLY A 12 -47.75 15.28 3.49
C GLY A 12 -47.78 14.75 4.90
N ALA A 13 -48.96 14.86 5.51
CA ALA A 13 -49.42 14.10 6.66
C ALA A 13 -48.31 13.74 7.65
N SER A 14 -48.11 14.58 8.66
CA SER A 14 -47.59 14.03 9.90
C SER A 14 -48.58 12.98 10.40
N GLY A 15 -48.33 11.73 10.03
CA GLY A 15 -48.98 10.59 10.63
C GLY A 15 -48.56 10.55 12.08
N GLY A 16 -49.49 10.85 13.00
CA GLY A 16 -49.49 10.48 14.42
C GLY A 16 -48.30 10.90 15.30
N LYS A 17 -47.21 11.45 14.77
CA LYS A 17 -45.91 11.58 15.49
C LYS A 17 -45.44 13.02 15.67
N SER A 18 -46.09 14.02 15.08
CA SER A 18 -45.78 15.44 15.33
C SER A 18 -46.58 15.97 16.51
N VAL A 19 -45.98 16.91 17.23
CA VAL A 19 -46.67 17.70 18.26
C VAL A 19 -46.97 19.08 17.70
N VAL A 20 -48.22 19.52 17.85
CA VAL A 20 -48.67 20.85 17.46
C VAL A 20 -48.86 21.69 18.72
N ILE A 21 -48.21 22.85 18.76
CA ILE A 21 -48.30 23.84 19.84
C ILE A 21 -49.11 25.01 19.30
N GLY A 22 -50.34 25.20 19.80
CA GLY A 22 -51.20 26.32 19.42
C GLY A 22 -50.95 27.54 20.29
N PHE A 23 -50.87 28.73 19.70
CA PHE A 23 -50.83 30.00 20.41
C PHE A 23 -52.23 30.64 20.41
N GLY A 24 -52.77 30.94 21.60
CA GLY A 24 -54.11 31.54 21.75
C GLY A 24 -54.10 33.08 21.74
N PRO A 25 -55.27 33.72 21.49
CA PRO A 25 -55.45 35.18 21.56
C PRO A 25 -55.01 35.78 22.91
N ASP A 26 -55.14 34.98 23.98
CA ASP A 26 -54.88 35.37 25.36
C ASP A 26 -53.40 35.30 25.76
N GLY A 27 -52.49 35.06 24.81
CA GLY A 27 -51.06 34.91 25.07
C GLY A 27 -50.64 33.59 25.73
N LYS A 28 -51.54 32.61 25.79
CA LYS A 28 -51.30 31.27 26.37
C LYS A 28 -50.95 30.24 25.29
N TYR A 29 -50.05 29.32 25.63
CA TYR A 29 -49.69 28.16 24.79
C TYR A 29 -50.62 26.97 25.07
N SER A 30 -50.97 26.22 24.03
CA SER A 30 -51.83 25.03 24.11
C SER A 30 -51.21 23.86 23.35
N LEU A 31 -51.36 22.64 23.86
CA LEU A 31 -50.84 21.43 23.22
C LEU A 31 -51.97 20.71 22.48
N ALA A 32 -51.76 20.32 21.22
CA ALA A 32 -52.71 19.52 20.46
C ALA A 32 -52.11 18.17 20.07
N ALA A 33 -52.84 17.10 20.40
CA ALA A 33 -52.67 15.78 19.80
C ALA A 33 -53.05 15.84 18.30
N PRO A 34 -52.50 14.96 17.44
CA PRO A 34 -52.60 15.09 15.99
C PRO A 34 -54.03 14.81 15.50
N SER A 35 -54.87 15.85 15.40
CA SER A 35 -56.21 15.76 14.81
C SER A 35 -56.53 17.03 13.99
N PRO A 36 -57.27 16.92 12.86
CA PRO A 36 -57.40 17.97 11.84
C PRO A 36 -58.32 19.14 12.19
N GLY A 37 -58.66 19.34 13.47
CA GLY A 37 -59.72 20.27 13.90
C GLY A 37 -59.39 21.04 15.18
N GLY A 38 -58.10 21.36 15.38
CA GLY A 38 -57.54 21.91 16.62
C GLY A 38 -58.41 22.92 17.37
N LEU A 39 -58.77 22.56 18.60
CA LEU A 39 -59.17 23.46 19.69
C LEU A 39 -58.21 23.24 20.87
N PRO A 40 -57.92 24.28 21.68
CA PRO A 40 -56.77 24.30 22.60
C PRO A 40 -56.97 23.41 23.83
N VAL A 41 -55.91 22.69 24.24
CA VAL A 41 -55.76 22.16 25.60
C VAL A 41 -54.72 23.02 26.31
N GLU A 42 -55.11 23.75 27.36
CA GLU A 42 -54.19 24.49 28.24
C GLU A 42 -53.13 23.51 28.79
N GLY A 43 -51.86 23.72 28.46
CA GLY A 43 -50.76 22.87 28.92
C GLY A 43 -49.71 23.70 29.67
N ASP A 44 -49.28 23.21 30.83
CA ASP A 44 -48.15 23.77 31.57
C ASP A 44 -46.85 23.65 30.75
N ALA A 45 -45.94 24.62 30.86
CA ALA A 45 -44.72 24.73 30.04
C ALA A 45 -43.87 23.45 30.06
N GLY A 46 -43.87 22.73 31.19
CA GLY A 46 -43.18 21.44 31.35
C GLY A 46 -43.76 20.31 30.48
N GLN A 47 -45.08 20.24 30.32
CA GLN A 47 -45.75 19.22 29.51
C GLN A 47 -45.48 19.43 28.02
N ILE A 48 -45.39 20.69 27.58
CA ILE A 48 -45.06 21.06 26.20
C ILE A 48 -43.61 20.62 25.87
N ALA A 49 -42.68 20.83 26.79
CA ALA A 49 -41.31 20.39 26.64
C ALA A 49 -41.16 18.86 26.55
N GLU A 50 -41.92 18.12 27.36
CA GLU A 50 -41.90 16.66 27.35
C GLU A 50 -42.49 16.06 26.07
N ALA A 51 -43.63 16.59 25.62
CA ALA A 51 -44.26 16.17 24.37
C ALA A 51 -43.34 16.42 23.16
N ALA A 52 -42.71 17.60 23.08
CA ALA A 52 -41.77 17.94 22.01
C ALA A 52 -40.54 17.02 21.99
N ARG A 53 -39.98 16.69 23.18
CA ARG A 53 -38.86 15.74 23.29
C ARG A 53 -39.25 14.34 22.84
N THR A 54 -40.43 13.88 23.22
CA THR A 54 -40.95 12.55 22.86
C THR A 54 -41.18 12.43 21.35
N ALA A 55 -41.81 13.45 20.75
CA ALA A 55 -42.01 13.50 19.29
C ALA A 55 -40.67 13.46 18.55
N ARG A 56 -39.68 14.25 18.99
CA ARG A 56 -38.34 14.27 18.41
C ARG A 56 -37.63 12.91 18.51
N GLY A 57 -37.74 12.21 19.64
CA GLY A 57 -37.18 10.87 19.83
C GLY A 57 -37.77 9.83 18.87
N GLN A 58 -39.00 10.03 18.40
CA GLN A 58 -39.69 9.16 17.44
C GLN A 58 -39.52 9.61 15.97
N GLY A 59 -38.68 10.61 15.71
CA GLY A 59 -38.48 11.19 14.39
C GLY A 59 -39.63 12.11 13.92
N GLY A 60 -40.48 12.56 14.84
CA GLY A 60 -41.53 13.56 14.60
C GLY A 60 -41.03 15.00 14.67
N ALA A 61 -41.82 15.91 14.10
CA ALA A 61 -41.53 17.36 14.07
C ALA A 61 -42.39 18.13 15.08
N THR A 62 -41.88 19.25 15.58
CA THR A 62 -42.62 20.18 16.45
C THR A 62 -43.13 21.36 15.63
N ILE A 63 -44.45 21.54 15.58
CA ILE A 63 -45.13 22.56 14.76
C ILE A 63 -45.74 23.62 15.69
N LEU A 64 -45.41 24.89 15.48
CA LEU A 64 -46.07 26.03 16.13
C LEU A 64 -47.21 26.53 15.25
N ARG A 65 -48.43 26.55 15.78
CA ARG A 65 -49.63 27.01 15.07
C ARG A 65 -50.08 28.36 15.59
N LEU A 66 -50.04 29.34 14.70
CA LEU A 66 -50.46 30.71 14.96
C LEU A 66 -51.99 30.86 14.83
N PRO A 67 -52.63 31.69 15.67
CA PRO A 67 -54.06 31.98 15.56
C PRO A 67 -54.33 32.81 14.30
N ALA A 68 -55.53 32.65 13.73
CA ALA A 68 -55.89 33.30 12.46
C ALA A 68 -55.80 34.84 12.51
N GLU A 69 -55.95 35.45 13.69
CA GLU A 69 -55.85 36.90 13.91
C GLU A 69 -54.43 37.45 13.88
N SER A 70 -53.43 36.59 14.11
CA SER A 70 -52.00 36.99 14.12
C SER A 70 -51.38 36.98 12.72
N VAL A 71 -52.15 36.59 11.72
CA VAL A 71 -51.68 36.37 10.36
C VAL A 71 -52.58 37.10 9.38
N LEU A 72 -51.97 37.78 8.42
CA LEU A 72 -52.68 38.51 7.38
C LEU A 72 -52.90 37.59 6.18
N SER A 73 -54.13 37.48 5.69
CA SER A 73 -54.44 36.62 4.55
C SER A 73 -55.01 37.43 3.39
N PHE A 74 -54.45 37.23 2.20
CA PHE A 74 -54.88 37.86 0.95
C PHE A 74 -55.17 36.80 -0.10
N ALA A 75 -56.17 37.04 -0.94
CA ALA A 75 -56.46 36.20 -2.09
C ALA A 75 -56.04 36.93 -3.38
N VAL A 76 -55.12 36.33 -4.14
CA VAL A 76 -54.60 36.87 -5.39
C VAL A 76 -54.89 35.88 -6.51
N GLU A 77 -55.34 36.36 -7.67
CA GLU A 77 -55.53 35.51 -8.85
C GLU A 77 -54.29 35.57 -9.73
N ILE A 78 -53.65 34.40 -9.93
CA ILE A 78 -52.43 34.29 -10.73
C ILE A 78 -52.73 33.39 -11.94
N PRO A 79 -52.31 33.78 -13.16
CA PRO A 79 -52.46 32.93 -14.34
C PRO A 79 -51.84 31.54 -14.13
N GLU A 80 -52.49 30.48 -14.59
CA GLU A 80 -51.97 29.10 -14.40
C GLU A 80 -50.56 28.91 -14.96
N ARG A 81 -50.22 29.60 -16.07
CA ARG A 81 -48.89 29.57 -16.68
C ARG A 81 -47.81 30.21 -15.80
N ALA A 82 -48.19 31.17 -14.97
CA ALA A 82 -47.31 31.91 -14.07
C ALA A 82 -47.13 31.23 -12.71
N MET A 83 -47.87 30.15 -12.42
CA MET A 83 -47.74 29.37 -11.18
C MET A 83 -46.32 28.89 -10.88
N ARG A 84 -45.49 28.65 -11.91
CA ARG A 84 -44.09 28.25 -11.72
C ARG A 84 -43.25 29.31 -11.01
N ARG A 85 -43.65 30.59 -11.11
CA ARG A 85 -43.01 31.74 -10.45
C ARG A 85 -43.93 32.39 -9.41
N ALA A 86 -44.92 31.65 -8.89
CA ALA A 86 -45.90 32.19 -7.94
C ALA A 86 -45.23 32.87 -6.74
N ARG A 87 -44.15 32.28 -6.20
CA ARG A 87 -43.45 32.85 -5.04
C ARG A 87 -42.79 34.21 -5.31
N GLU A 88 -42.21 34.38 -6.49
CA GLU A 88 -41.61 35.66 -6.93
C GLU A 88 -42.67 36.74 -7.17
N ILE A 89 -43.80 36.34 -7.76
CA ILE A 89 -44.94 37.25 -7.98
C ILE A 89 -45.53 37.70 -6.65
N LEU A 90 -45.74 36.76 -5.73
CA LEU A 90 -46.31 37.05 -4.41
C LEU A 90 -45.37 37.87 -3.51
N SER A 91 -44.05 37.79 -3.68
CA SER A 91 -43.13 38.70 -2.96
C SER A 91 -43.24 40.14 -3.46
N LEU A 92 -43.45 40.35 -4.76
CA LEU A 92 -43.64 41.70 -5.32
C LEU A 92 -45.00 42.28 -4.92
N GLU A 93 -46.05 41.46 -4.95
CA GLU A 93 -47.38 41.86 -4.49
C GLU A 93 -47.39 42.19 -2.99
N LEU A 94 -46.57 41.49 -2.19
CA LEU A 94 -46.45 41.76 -0.75
C LEU A 94 -45.93 43.18 -0.47
N GLU A 95 -44.89 43.60 -1.19
CA GLU A 95 -44.29 44.95 -1.05
C GLU A 95 -45.19 46.05 -1.61
N SER A 96 -46.06 45.70 -2.57
CA SER A 96 -47.08 46.59 -3.15
C SER A 96 -48.30 46.76 -2.23
N ALA A 97 -48.80 45.67 -1.64
CA ALA A 97 -50.05 45.63 -0.89
C ALA A 97 -49.89 45.88 0.62
N THR A 98 -48.67 45.79 1.15
CA THR A 98 -48.38 46.02 2.57
C THR A 98 -47.17 46.92 2.73
N PRO A 99 -47.08 47.70 3.83
CA PRO A 99 -45.88 48.48 4.13
C PRO A 99 -44.70 47.61 4.61
N PHE A 100 -44.75 46.28 4.42
CA PHE A 100 -43.72 45.35 4.85
C PHE A 100 -42.86 44.94 3.66
N SER A 101 -41.55 44.99 3.85
CA SER A 101 -40.60 44.43 2.89
C SER A 101 -40.61 42.89 2.95
N ALA A 102 -40.20 42.23 1.87
CA ALA A 102 -40.08 40.78 1.83
C ALA A 102 -39.11 40.20 2.89
N ASP A 103 -38.24 41.03 3.46
CA ASP A 103 -37.30 40.66 4.52
C ASP A 103 -37.86 40.82 5.95
N GLU A 104 -38.90 41.62 6.14
CA GLU A 104 -39.55 41.86 7.43
C GLU A 104 -40.74 40.93 7.69
N ALA A 105 -41.28 40.30 6.64
CA ALA A 105 -42.43 39.42 6.71
C ALA A 105 -42.15 38.06 6.06
N SER A 106 -42.55 36.99 6.73
CA SER A 106 -42.53 35.64 6.17
C SER A 106 -43.90 35.34 5.57
N PHE A 107 -43.89 34.78 4.37
CA PHE A 107 -45.12 34.36 3.70
C PHE A 107 -44.99 32.98 3.09
N ASP A 108 -46.14 32.32 3.00
CA ASP A 108 -46.35 31.11 2.23
C ASP A 108 -47.76 31.15 1.63
N TYR A 109 -48.10 30.22 0.75
CA TYR A 109 -49.34 30.30 -0.01
C TYR A 109 -50.05 28.97 -0.20
N ILE A 110 -51.39 29.05 -0.24
CA ILE A 110 -52.27 27.92 -0.56
C ILE A 110 -52.92 28.19 -1.91
N ALA A 111 -52.71 27.27 -2.85
CA ALA A 111 -53.34 27.33 -4.17
C ALA A 111 -54.70 26.64 -4.16
N GLU A 112 -55.75 27.39 -4.51
CA GLU A 112 -57.14 26.96 -4.58
C GLU A 112 -57.64 27.03 -6.03
N LYS A 113 -58.76 26.34 -6.32
CA LYS A 113 -59.38 26.45 -7.65
C LYS A 113 -59.93 27.87 -7.85
N SER A 114 -59.60 28.49 -8.97
CA SER A 114 -60.23 29.76 -9.35
C SER A 114 -61.60 29.50 -9.97
N PRO A 115 -62.61 30.34 -9.68
CA PRO A 115 -63.85 30.38 -10.46
C PRO A 115 -63.64 30.96 -11.87
N VAL A 116 -62.52 31.62 -12.13
CA VAL A 116 -62.14 32.16 -13.46
C VAL A 116 -61.23 31.16 -14.18
N GLY A 117 -61.66 30.67 -15.35
CA GLY A 117 -60.88 29.73 -16.16
C GLY A 117 -59.52 30.30 -16.59
N GLY A 118 -58.45 29.50 -16.47
CA GLY A 118 -57.08 29.90 -16.84
C GLY A 118 -56.31 30.65 -15.73
N PHE A 119 -56.96 30.94 -14.60
CA PHE A 119 -56.34 31.49 -13.41
C PHE A 119 -56.39 30.50 -12.25
N ARG A 120 -55.50 30.68 -11.28
CA ARG A 120 -55.48 29.94 -10.02
C ARG A 120 -55.54 30.95 -8.89
N ARG A 121 -56.49 30.75 -7.99
CA ARG A 121 -56.62 31.58 -6.79
C ARG A 121 -55.56 31.14 -5.81
N VAL A 122 -54.77 32.08 -5.33
CA VAL A 122 -53.72 31.84 -4.36
C VAL A 122 -54.00 32.65 -3.12
N ARG A 123 -54.19 31.96 -2.01
CA ARG A 123 -54.31 32.57 -0.70
C ARG A 123 -52.92 32.71 -0.10
N GLN A 124 -52.41 33.93 -0.11
CA GLN A 124 -51.13 34.29 0.50
C GLN A 124 -51.36 34.59 1.97
N ILE A 125 -50.50 34.04 2.82
CA ILE A 125 -50.59 34.13 4.27
C ILE A 125 -49.28 34.70 4.76
N VAL A 126 -49.35 35.81 5.48
CA VAL A 126 -48.22 36.70 5.79
C VAL A 126 -48.18 36.95 7.29
N VAL A 127 -46.99 36.78 7.88
CA VAL A 127 -46.73 37.09 9.29
C VAL A 127 -45.45 37.91 9.42
N LYS A 128 -45.42 38.86 10.36
CA LYS A 128 -44.19 39.60 10.68
C LYS A 128 -43.15 38.68 11.29
N ASN A 129 -41.92 38.77 10.80
CA ASN A 129 -40.80 37.97 11.29
C ASN A 129 -40.55 38.18 12.79
N ALA A 130 -40.76 39.40 13.30
CA ALA A 130 -40.63 39.72 14.72
C ALA A 130 -41.58 38.91 15.62
N ILE A 131 -42.82 38.68 15.19
CA ILE A 131 -43.83 37.91 15.96
C ILE A 131 -43.39 36.44 16.02
N VAL A 132 -43.02 35.87 14.88
CA VAL A 132 -42.54 34.48 14.80
C VAL A 132 -41.27 34.30 15.62
N ALA A 133 -40.32 35.24 15.53
CA ALA A 133 -39.06 35.18 16.26
C ALA A 133 -39.26 35.23 17.77
N ALA A 134 -40.13 36.11 18.27
CA ALA A 134 -40.45 36.19 19.69
C ALA A 134 -41.04 34.88 20.22
N LEU A 135 -42.05 34.33 19.53
CA LEU A 135 -42.70 33.08 19.95
C LEU A 135 -41.77 31.87 19.91
N VAL A 136 -40.91 31.78 18.89
CA VAL A 136 -39.91 30.71 18.79
C VAL A 136 -38.88 30.84 19.91
N GLU A 137 -38.46 32.06 20.26
CA GLU A 137 -37.47 32.28 21.32
C GLU A 137 -38.04 31.99 22.71
N ASP A 138 -39.30 32.34 22.97
CA ASP A 138 -39.98 32.00 24.21
C ASP A 138 -40.10 30.49 24.41
N LEU A 139 -40.41 29.74 23.34
CA LEU A 139 -40.44 28.28 23.38
C LEU A 139 -39.04 27.67 23.54
N ARG A 140 -38.01 28.28 22.94
CA ARG A 140 -36.61 27.85 23.14
C ARG A 140 -36.13 28.00 24.58
N ARG A 141 -36.55 29.06 25.28
CA ARG A 141 -36.23 29.24 26.71
C ARG A 141 -36.79 28.12 27.58
N VAL A 142 -37.90 27.52 27.15
CA VAL A 142 -38.54 26.35 27.78
C VAL A 142 -37.92 25.03 27.30
N GLY A 143 -36.92 25.07 26.41
CA GLY A 143 -36.23 23.90 25.87
C GLY A 143 -36.94 23.23 24.69
N VAL A 144 -37.89 23.94 24.05
CA VAL A 144 -38.63 23.48 22.89
C VAL A 144 -38.10 24.14 21.64
N ASP A 145 -37.59 23.32 20.73
CA ASP A 145 -37.15 23.75 19.40
C ASP A 145 -38.28 23.55 18.39
N ILE A 146 -38.65 24.62 17.67
CA ILE A 146 -39.70 24.58 16.65
C ILE A 146 -39.11 24.25 15.27
N ASP A 147 -39.64 23.21 14.64
CA ASP A 147 -39.23 22.75 13.30
C ASP A 147 -40.06 23.41 12.18
N GLN A 148 -41.30 23.84 12.48
CA GLN A 148 -42.22 24.45 11.51
C GLN A 148 -43.19 25.43 12.19
N VAL A 149 -43.59 26.48 11.47
CA VAL A 149 -44.64 27.42 11.89
C VAL A 149 -45.77 27.41 10.87
N ASP A 150 -47.01 27.11 11.29
CA ASP A 150 -48.23 27.18 10.47
C ASP A 150 -49.29 28.08 11.11
N ALA A 151 -50.46 28.23 10.48
CA ALA A 151 -51.55 29.06 10.99
C ALA A 151 -52.90 28.33 10.93
N VAL A 152 -53.82 28.65 11.84
CA VAL A 152 -55.19 28.13 11.84
C VAL A 152 -55.89 28.50 10.52
N GLY A 153 -56.50 27.52 9.84
CA GLY A 153 -57.11 27.70 8.51
C GLY A 153 -56.10 27.66 7.34
N ALA A 154 -54.81 27.49 7.64
CA ALA A 154 -53.75 27.33 6.67
C ALA A 154 -52.73 26.28 7.10
N GLU A 155 -53.23 25.07 7.33
CA GLU A 155 -52.39 23.96 7.75
C GLU A 155 -51.49 23.51 6.59
N ARG A 156 -50.26 23.08 6.92
CA ARG A 156 -49.24 22.54 5.97
C ARG A 156 -48.39 23.59 5.23
N ILE A 157 -48.48 24.85 5.60
CA ILE A 157 -47.53 25.89 5.17
C ILE A 157 -46.37 26.01 6.15
N ASN A 158 -45.24 26.61 5.74
CA ASN A 158 -44.15 26.92 6.66
C ASN A 158 -43.79 28.41 6.63
N LEU A 159 -44.34 29.14 7.61
CA LEU A 159 -44.13 30.56 7.86
C LEU A 159 -42.82 30.86 8.59
N GLN A 160 -41.94 29.88 8.83
CA GLN A 160 -40.65 30.12 9.45
C GLN A 160 -39.70 30.87 8.49
N PRO A 161 -39.05 31.96 8.94
CA PRO A 161 -38.13 32.74 8.13
C PRO A 161 -37.05 31.86 7.52
N THR A 162 -36.78 32.05 6.23
CA THR A 162 -35.87 31.19 5.45
C THR A 162 -34.47 31.05 6.06
N HIS A 163 -33.96 32.10 6.73
CA HIS A 163 -32.67 32.11 7.42
C HIS A 163 -32.68 31.37 8.77
N SER A 164 -33.86 31.17 9.38
CA SER A 164 -34.05 30.51 10.67
C SER A 164 -34.38 29.01 10.53
N ARG A 165 -34.50 28.51 9.29
CA ARG A 165 -34.77 27.08 9.02
C ARG A 165 -33.57 26.24 9.40
N ARG A 166 -33.76 25.28 10.30
CA ARG A 166 -32.72 24.33 10.72
C ARG A 166 -32.29 23.49 9.51
N LYS A 167 -31.02 23.61 9.10
CA LYS A 167 -30.44 22.70 8.09
C LYS A 167 -30.48 21.28 8.66
N ALA A 168 -31.19 20.37 7.99
CA ALA A 168 -31.16 18.96 8.34
C ALA A 168 -29.70 18.50 8.36
N ARG A 169 -29.20 18.08 9.53
CA ARG A 169 -27.84 17.53 9.63
C ARG A 169 -27.82 16.25 8.78
N PRO A 170 -26.89 16.10 7.82
CA PRO A 170 -26.74 14.83 7.14
C PRO A 170 -26.30 13.82 8.20
N VAL A 171 -27.21 12.95 8.62
CA VAL A 171 -26.85 11.75 9.37
C VAL A 171 -25.99 10.93 8.43
N LEU A 172 -24.68 10.96 8.65
CA LEU A 172 -23.74 10.09 7.96
C LEU A 172 -24.19 8.66 8.27
N ARG A 173 -24.81 8.00 7.29
CA ARG A 173 -25.36 6.66 7.47
C ARG A 173 -24.19 5.75 7.85
N TRP A 174 -24.23 5.19 9.05
CA TRP A 174 -23.23 4.25 9.58
C TRP A 174 -22.93 3.09 8.62
N GLU A 175 -23.89 2.78 7.73
CA GLU A 175 -23.75 1.92 6.55
C GLU A 175 -22.49 2.24 5.70
N TYR A 176 -22.20 3.52 5.45
CA TYR A 176 -21.00 3.93 4.71
C TYR A 176 -19.71 3.68 5.48
N GLY A 177 -19.75 3.80 6.81
CA GLY A 177 -18.61 3.47 7.68
C GLY A 177 -18.27 1.98 7.62
N LEU A 178 -19.29 1.12 7.64
CA LEU A 178 -19.09 -0.33 7.50
C LEU A 178 -18.52 -0.71 6.13
N ILE A 179 -19.00 -0.09 5.06
CA ILE A 179 -18.46 -0.32 3.71
C ILE A 179 -16.99 0.08 3.64
N ALA A 180 -16.62 1.24 4.21
CA ALA A 180 -15.23 1.68 4.23
C ALA A 180 -14.32 0.70 4.99
N ILE A 181 -14.76 0.20 6.15
CA ILE A 181 -14.01 -0.80 6.94
C ILE A 181 -13.86 -2.12 6.17
N ALA A 182 -14.91 -2.57 5.48
CA ALA A 182 -14.86 -3.79 4.67
C ALA A 182 -13.84 -3.67 3.52
N VAL A 183 -13.82 -2.52 2.83
CA VAL A 183 -12.86 -2.25 1.75
C VAL A 183 -11.43 -2.23 2.28
N VAL A 184 -11.17 -1.53 3.39
CA VAL A 184 -9.84 -1.47 4.01
C VAL A 184 -9.37 -2.88 4.44
N SER A 185 -10.26 -3.68 5.03
CA SER A 185 -9.94 -5.05 5.44
C SER A 185 -9.58 -5.95 4.26
N LEU A 186 -10.28 -5.79 3.12
CA LEU A 186 -10.00 -6.54 1.90
C LEU A 186 -8.62 -6.20 1.33
N LEU A 187 -8.28 -4.92 1.28
CA LEU A 187 -6.98 -4.43 0.81
C LEU A 187 -5.83 -4.89 1.72
N ALA A 188 -6.01 -4.81 3.04
CA ALA A 188 -5.03 -5.28 4.02
C ALA A 188 -4.79 -6.80 3.87
N GLY A 189 -5.87 -7.59 3.73
CA GLY A 189 -5.77 -9.03 3.50
C GLY A 189 -5.01 -9.39 2.22
N ALA A 190 -5.26 -8.66 1.12
CA ALA A 190 -4.54 -8.84 -0.13
C ALA A 190 -3.04 -8.54 0.01
N HIS A 191 -2.68 -7.44 0.68
CA HIS A 191 -1.28 -7.07 0.93
C HIS A 191 -0.53 -8.13 1.76
N ILE A 192 -1.14 -8.64 2.84
CA ILE A 192 -0.55 -9.68 3.68
C ILE A 192 -0.32 -10.96 2.86
N ARG A 193 -1.27 -11.34 2.01
CA ARG A 193 -1.15 -12.52 1.15
C ARG A 193 0.00 -12.37 0.15
N GLN A 194 0.13 -11.21 -0.50
CA GLN A 194 1.24 -10.92 -1.41
C GLN A 194 2.60 -11.02 -0.70
N GLY A 195 2.73 -10.44 0.50
CA GLY A 195 3.95 -10.53 1.30
C GLY A 195 4.34 -11.97 1.64
N ARG A 196 3.37 -12.82 2.00
CA ARG A 196 3.62 -14.25 2.28
C ARG A 196 4.07 -15.03 1.04
N VAL A 197 3.46 -14.78 -0.12
CA VAL A 197 3.86 -15.44 -1.38
C VAL A 197 5.27 -15.02 -1.77
N LEU A 198 5.60 -13.73 -1.64
CA LEU A 198 6.93 -13.23 -1.93
C LEU A 198 7.97 -13.85 -0.98
N ALA A 199 7.70 -13.89 0.32
CA ALA A 199 8.59 -14.50 1.30
C ALA A 199 8.81 -16.01 1.03
N ALA A 200 7.74 -16.73 0.68
CA ALA A 200 7.85 -18.15 0.30
C ALA A 200 8.71 -18.35 -0.95
N LEU A 201 8.56 -17.48 -1.96
CA LEU A 201 9.33 -17.55 -3.20
C LEU A 201 10.81 -17.22 -2.97
N VAL A 202 11.12 -16.23 -2.12
CA VAL A 202 12.49 -15.90 -1.73
C VAL A 202 13.14 -17.07 -0.98
N ALA A 203 12.42 -17.66 -0.01
CA ALA A 203 12.91 -18.83 0.73
C ALA A 203 13.15 -20.03 -0.20
N GLN A 204 12.29 -20.24 -1.21
CA GLN A 204 12.49 -21.28 -2.21
C GLN A 204 13.73 -21.01 -3.07
N LYS A 205 13.93 -19.75 -3.52
CA LYS A 205 15.11 -19.35 -4.29
C LYS A 205 16.39 -19.55 -3.49
N GLU A 206 16.42 -19.17 -2.22
CA GLU A 206 17.59 -19.34 -1.36
C GLU A 206 17.95 -20.82 -1.16
N ARG A 207 16.95 -21.69 -0.95
CA ARG A 207 17.17 -23.15 -0.87
C ARG A 207 17.77 -23.72 -2.16
N LEU A 208 17.20 -23.37 -3.31
CA LEU A 208 17.72 -23.82 -4.60
C LEU A 208 19.12 -23.26 -4.86
N SER A 209 19.37 -22.00 -4.50
CA SER A 209 20.69 -21.38 -4.69
C SER A 209 21.75 -22.09 -3.85
N ALA A 210 21.43 -22.40 -2.59
CA ALA A 210 22.31 -23.15 -1.70
C ALA A 210 22.63 -24.56 -2.23
N GLU A 211 21.65 -25.24 -2.82
CA GLU A 211 21.84 -26.56 -3.44
C GLU A 211 22.71 -26.48 -4.71
N THR A 212 22.59 -25.40 -5.49
CA THR A 212 23.39 -25.20 -6.72
C THR A 212 24.81 -24.69 -6.48
N GLU A 213 25.05 -23.98 -5.37
CA GLU A 213 26.37 -23.39 -5.11
C GLU A 213 27.42 -24.47 -4.87
N GLY A 214 27.09 -25.51 -4.10
CA GLY A 214 27.99 -26.65 -3.88
C GLY A 214 28.30 -27.44 -5.15
N VAL A 215 27.33 -27.55 -6.07
CA VAL A 215 27.55 -28.18 -7.38
C VAL A 215 28.42 -27.30 -8.28
N ARG A 216 28.23 -25.98 -8.24
CA ARG A 216 29.06 -25.03 -8.99
C ARG A 216 30.50 -25.01 -8.51
N THR A 217 30.74 -25.00 -7.21
CA THR A 217 32.10 -25.05 -6.65
C THR A 217 32.78 -26.37 -7.00
N ALA A 218 32.09 -27.50 -6.82
CA ALA A 218 32.63 -28.81 -7.19
C ALA A 218 32.94 -28.92 -8.69
N ALA A 219 32.10 -28.36 -9.56
CA ALA A 219 32.36 -28.32 -11.00
C ALA A 219 33.53 -27.39 -11.37
N ALA A 220 33.68 -26.26 -10.69
CA ALA A 220 34.81 -25.36 -10.87
C ALA A 220 36.13 -26.03 -10.44
N ASP A 221 36.14 -26.71 -9.30
CA ASP A 221 37.31 -27.44 -8.79
C ASP A 221 37.70 -28.59 -9.73
N ALA A 222 36.71 -29.35 -10.22
CA ALA A 222 36.94 -30.43 -11.18
C ALA A 222 37.53 -29.91 -12.50
N ASN A 223 37.03 -28.79 -13.02
CA ASN A 223 37.57 -28.16 -14.22
C ASN A 223 38.98 -27.62 -14.01
N ALA A 224 39.26 -27.00 -12.85
CA ALA A 224 40.60 -26.54 -12.51
C ALA A 224 41.60 -27.71 -12.42
N ALA A 225 41.20 -28.81 -11.79
CA ALA A 225 42.00 -30.03 -11.72
C ALA A 225 42.26 -30.63 -13.12
N ALA A 226 41.25 -30.69 -13.97
CA ALA A 226 41.39 -31.17 -15.34
C ALA A 226 42.36 -30.30 -16.17
N ALA A 227 42.25 -28.97 -16.04
CA ALA A 227 43.18 -28.03 -16.69
C ALA A 227 44.63 -28.20 -16.20
N ASN A 228 44.84 -28.39 -14.90
CA ASN A 228 46.16 -28.67 -14.34
C ASN A 228 46.74 -29.98 -14.87
N ILE A 229 45.94 -31.05 -14.95
CA ILE A 229 46.39 -32.33 -15.52
C ILE A 229 46.77 -32.15 -16.99
N GLU A 230 45.99 -31.38 -17.77
CA GLU A 230 46.29 -31.16 -19.18
C GLU A 230 47.57 -30.33 -19.38
N THR A 231 47.80 -29.31 -18.56
CA THR A 231 49.06 -28.55 -18.60
C THR A 231 50.26 -29.43 -18.24
N LEU A 232 50.17 -30.25 -17.18
CA LEU A 232 51.22 -31.21 -16.83
C LEU A 232 51.51 -32.19 -17.96
N ARG A 233 50.47 -32.76 -18.59
CA ARG A 233 50.64 -33.64 -19.76
C ARG A 233 51.35 -32.95 -20.92
N LYS A 234 51.03 -31.68 -21.20
CA LYS A 234 51.70 -30.89 -22.25
C LYS A 234 53.17 -30.67 -21.92
N TYR A 235 53.48 -30.27 -20.69
CA TYR A 235 54.87 -30.10 -20.23
C TYR A 235 55.66 -31.42 -20.30
N SER A 236 55.10 -32.54 -19.83
CA SER A 236 55.74 -33.85 -19.91
C SER A 236 55.97 -34.31 -21.36
N ALA A 237 55.05 -34.01 -22.28
CA ALA A 237 55.18 -34.34 -23.70
C ALA A 237 56.23 -33.46 -24.41
N LEU A 238 56.45 -32.22 -23.96
CA LEU A 238 57.43 -31.30 -24.51
C LEU A 238 58.87 -31.61 -24.03
N HIS A 239 59.02 -32.25 -22.87
CA HIS A 239 60.34 -32.49 -22.25
C HIS A 239 60.59 -33.97 -21.84
N PRO A 240 60.43 -34.94 -22.75
CA PRO A 240 60.60 -36.36 -22.42
C PRO A 240 62.00 -36.72 -21.92
N ALA A 241 63.05 -36.06 -22.44
CA ALA A 241 64.44 -36.28 -22.00
C ALA A 241 64.72 -35.75 -20.58
N ALA A 242 64.07 -34.67 -20.16
CA ALA A 242 64.20 -34.16 -18.80
C ALA A 242 63.52 -35.10 -17.80
N LEU A 243 62.35 -35.65 -18.16
CA LEU A 243 61.61 -36.59 -17.33
C LEU A 243 62.37 -37.92 -17.15
N SER A 244 62.97 -38.46 -18.22
CA SER A 244 63.79 -39.66 -18.14
C SER A 244 65.04 -39.45 -17.29
N THR A 245 65.69 -38.30 -17.43
CA THR A 245 66.87 -37.94 -16.62
C THR A 245 66.52 -37.86 -15.13
N LEU A 246 65.40 -37.22 -14.80
CA LEU A 246 64.93 -37.09 -13.42
C LEU A 246 64.54 -38.45 -12.82
N ALA A 247 63.90 -39.32 -13.61
CA ALA A 247 63.62 -40.70 -13.20
C ALA A 247 64.90 -41.50 -12.93
N SER A 248 65.90 -41.43 -13.83
CA SER A 248 67.19 -42.08 -13.61
C SER A 248 67.93 -41.53 -12.39
N LEU A 249 67.83 -40.23 -12.09
CA LEU A 249 68.38 -39.64 -10.86
C LEU A 249 67.69 -40.18 -9.61
N THR A 250 66.36 -40.34 -9.65
CA THR A 250 65.59 -40.85 -8.49
C THR A 250 65.82 -42.36 -8.27
N GLU A 251 66.12 -43.12 -9.33
CA GLU A 251 66.47 -44.53 -9.21
C GLU A 251 67.91 -44.75 -8.74
N THR A 252 68.82 -43.84 -9.09
CA THR A 252 70.25 -43.96 -8.76
C THR A 252 70.59 -43.42 -7.37
N LEU A 253 69.89 -42.38 -6.90
CA LEU A 253 70.16 -41.73 -5.62
C LEU A 253 69.33 -42.35 -4.49
N ASP A 254 69.98 -42.61 -3.35
CA ASP A 254 69.31 -43.09 -2.14
C ASP A 254 68.40 -42.02 -1.50
N ASP A 255 67.40 -42.46 -0.73
CA ASP A 255 66.45 -41.60 0.02
C ASP A 255 67.11 -40.60 0.99
N GLY A 256 68.40 -40.79 1.31
CA GLY A 256 69.21 -39.89 2.16
C GLY A 256 69.85 -38.71 1.43
N VAL A 257 69.56 -38.52 0.14
CA VAL A 257 70.11 -37.41 -0.68
C VAL A 257 69.03 -36.37 -0.95
N TRP A 258 69.21 -35.15 -0.45
CA TRP A 258 68.28 -34.05 -0.63
C TRP A 258 68.77 -33.06 -1.69
N LEU A 259 68.20 -33.13 -2.89
CA LEU A 259 68.50 -32.19 -3.97
C LEU A 259 67.70 -30.90 -3.82
N THR A 260 68.39 -29.76 -3.84
CA THR A 260 67.79 -28.42 -3.78
C THR A 260 67.65 -27.77 -5.15
N GLU A 261 68.54 -28.08 -6.08
CA GLU A 261 68.53 -27.54 -7.43
C GLU A 261 69.01 -28.59 -8.42
N VAL A 262 68.27 -28.74 -9.52
CA VAL A 262 68.61 -29.62 -10.65
C VAL A 262 68.42 -28.81 -11.92
N THR A 263 69.53 -28.58 -12.64
CA THR A 263 69.50 -27.87 -13.92
C THR A 263 69.87 -28.85 -15.03
N ILE A 264 68.98 -29.01 -16.00
CA ILE A 264 69.18 -29.88 -17.17
C ILE A 264 69.29 -29.00 -18.41
N SER A 265 70.45 -29.02 -19.07
CA SER A 265 70.73 -28.27 -20.29
C SER A 265 71.21 -29.22 -21.39
N GLY A 266 70.27 -29.77 -22.15
CA GLY A 266 70.59 -30.79 -23.16
C GLY A 266 71.02 -32.10 -22.50
N ARG A 267 72.31 -32.44 -22.59
CA ARG A 267 72.90 -33.62 -21.93
C ARG A 267 73.59 -33.29 -20.61
N ASP A 268 73.88 -32.02 -20.36
CA ASP A 268 74.57 -31.61 -19.14
C ASP A 268 73.56 -31.45 -17.99
N VAL A 269 73.88 -32.04 -16.85
CA VAL A 269 73.09 -31.96 -15.63
C VAL A 269 73.95 -31.40 -14.52
N ALA A 270 73.46 -30.35 -13.87
CA ALA A 270 74.04 -29.79 -12.66
C ALA A 270 73.10 -30.04 -11.48
N LEU A 271 73.68 -30.53 -10.38
CA LEU A 271 72.97 -30.92 -9.17
C LEU A 271 73.57 -30.18 -7.98
N THR A 272 72.70 -29.64 -7.11
CA THR A 272 73.13 -29.09 -5.81
C THR A 272 72.22 -29.61 -4.72
N GLY A 273 72.80 -30.13 -3.64
CA GLY A 273 72.05 -30.75 -2.57
C GLY A 273 72.86 -31.03 -1.31
N TYR A 274 72.26 -31.80 -0.42
CA TYR A 274 72.82 -32.26 0.84
C TYR A 274 72.77 -33.79 0.89
N ALA A 275 73.82 -34.40 1.44
CA ALA A 275 73.87 -35.84 1.67
C ALA A 275 74.72 -36.15 2.90
N ALA A 276 74.49 -37.31 3.53
CA ALA A 276 75.36 -37.81 4.61
C ALA A 276 76.82 -38.02 4.16
N SER A 277 77.05 -38.30 2.87
CA SER A 277 78.38 -38.31 2.25
C SER A 277 78.27 -37.89 0.79
N ALA A 278 78.84 -36.73 0.45
CA ALA A 278 78.86 -36.22 -0.91
C ALA A 278 79.67 -37.13 -1.84
N SER A 279 80.75 -37.74 -1.34
CA SER A 279 81.56 -38.69 -2.11
C SER A 279 80.79 -39.95 -2.49
N LYS A 280 79.88 -40.41 -1.62
CA LYS A 280 79.00 -41.54 -1.94
C LYS A 280 78.06 -41.19 -3.10
N VAL A 281 77.50 -39.98 -3.12
CA VAL A 281 76.62 -39.50 -4.22
C VAL A 281 77.32 -39.55 -5.58
N ILE A 282 78.58 -39.12 -5.66
CA ILE A 282 79.35 -39.21 -6.92
C ILE A 282 79.55 -40.67 -7.33
N ASN A 283 79.93 -41.55 -6.40
CA ASN A 283 80.10 -42.97 -6.69
C ASN A 283 78.81 -43.65 -7.16
N ASP A 284 77.67 -43.33 -6.53
CA ASP A 284 76.36 -43.87 -6.91
C ASP A 284 76.00 -43.42 -8.33
N LEU A 285 76.23 -42.13 -8.65
CA LEU A 285 76.00 -41.57 -9.99
C LEU A 285 76.93 -42.18 -11.06
N GLU A 286 78.21 -42.41 -10.77
CA GLU A 286 79.14 -43.06 -11.70
C GLU A 286 78.88 -44.56 -11.88
N SER A 287 78.25 -45.21 -10.89
CA SER A 287 77.90 -46.64 -10.99
C SER A 287 76.71 -46.90 -11.91
N SER A 288 75.94 -45.86 -12.23
CA SER A 288 74.75 -45.95 -13.07
C SER A 288 75.10 -45.82 -14.55
N PRO A 289 74.63 -46.74 -15.42
CA PRO A 289 74.87 -46.66 -16.86
C PRO A 289 74.11 -45.50 -17.54
N ALA A 290 73.29 -44.74 -16.81
CA ALA A 290 72.56 -43.59 -17.33
C ALA A 290 73.39 -42.29 -17.32
N PHE A 291 74.51 -42.27 -16.60
CA PHE A 291 75.28 -41.05 -16.33
C PHE A 291 76.77 -41.28 -16.56
N ALA A 292 77.46 -40.22 -16.99
CA ALA A 292 78.90 -40.23 -17.17
C ALA A 292 79.55 -38.95 -16.64
N GLY A 293 80.79 -39.08 -16.16
CA GLY A 293 81.64 -37.96 -15.77
C GLY A 293 81.11 -37.14 -14.60
N ALA A 294 80.53 -37.80 -13.59
CA ALA A 294 80.04 -37.14 -12.39
C ALA A 294 81.23 -36.59 -11.58
N ALA A 295 81.28 -35.28 -11.40
CA ALA A 295 82.35 -34.62 -10.66
C ALA A 295 81.84 -33.45 -9.84
N PHE A 296 82.52 -33.16 -8.73
CA PHE A 296 82.25 -31.95 -7.96
C PHE A 296 82.60 -30.70 -8.78
N SER A 297 81.64 -29.78 -8.84
CA SER A 297 81.78 -28.48 -9.49
C SER A 297 82.10 -27.35 -8.52
N ASP A 298 81.95 -27.60 -7.21
CA ASP A 298 82.28 -26.69 -6.13
C ASP A 298 82.82 -27.47 -4.91
N THR A 299 83.35 -26.75 -3.91
CA THR A 299 83.90 -27.33 -2.68
C THR A 299 82.78 -27.93 -1.83
N VAL A 300 82.98 -29.15 -1.32
CA VAL A 300 82.05 -29.81 -0.39
C VAL A 300 82.16 -29.14 0.99
N ILE A 301 81.03 -28.71 1.54
CA ILE A 301 80.97 -28.01 2.84
C ILE A 301 80.09 -28.84 3.78
N THR A 302 80.64 -29.28 4.91
CA THR A 302 79.87 -29.93 5.97
C THR A 302 79.08 -28.89 6.77
N ASP A 303 77.76 -29.03 6.83
CA ASP A 303 76.90 -28.24 7.68
C ASP A 303 77.02 -28.73 9.13
N GLN A 304 77.45 -27.86 10.04
CA GLN A 304 77.63 -28.22 11.45
C GLN A 304 76.31 -28.41 12.20
N ALA A 305 75.20 -27.92 11.67
CA ALA A 305 73.89 -28.07 12.30
C ALA A 305 73.26 -29.44 12.02
N SER A 306 73.34 -29.94 10.79
CA SER A 306 72.78 -31.24 10.39
C SER A 306 73.81 -32.37 10.35
N GLY A 307 75.10 -32.05 10.25
CA GLY A 307 76.16 -33.03 10.01
C GLY A 307 76.22 -33.52 8.55
N GLU A 308 75.41 -32.96 7.65
CA GLU A 308 75.36 -33.33 6.24
C GLU A 308 76.32 -32.51 5.40
N GLU A 309 76.76 -33.07 4.28
CA GLU A 309 77.65 -32.43 3.33
C GLU A 309 76.85 -31.77 2.21
N ARG A 310 76.96 -30.45 2.10
CA ARG A 310 76.47 -29.69 0.94
C ARG A 310 77.43 -29.89 -0.22
N PHE A 311 76.90 -30.32 -1.36
CA PHE A 311 77.67 -30.57 -2.57
C PHE A 311 77.05 -29.88 -3.78
N SER A 312 77.89 -29.58 -4.77
CA SER A 312 77.47 -29.22 -6.13
C SER A 312 78.22 -30.08 -7.13
N ALA A 313 77.51 -30.82 -7.97
CA ALA A 313 78.08 -31.75 -8.93
C ALA A 313 77.59 -31.46 -10.35
N LYS A 314 78.42 -31.81 -11.34
CA LYS A 314 78.07 -31.81 -12.76
C LYS A 314 78.30 -33.20 -13.33
N LEU A 315 77.41 -33.62 -14.22
CA LEU A 315 77.46 -34.90 -14.93
C LEU A 315 76.81 -34.75 -16.31
N SER A 316 77.01 -35.74 -17.18
CA SER A 316 76.33 -35.83 -18.47
C SER A 316 75.43 -37.06 -18.53
N VAL A 317 74.28 -36.95 -19.19
CA VAL A 317 73.38 -38.09 -19.46
C VAL A 317 73.93 -38.90 -20.63
N GLU A 318 74.13 -40.20 -20.41
CA GLU A 318 74.39 -41.13 -21.50
C GLU A 318 73.06 -41.56 -22.11
N THR A 319 72.84 -41.21 -23.38
CA THR A 319 71.71 -41.73 -24.14
C THR A 319 72.00 -43.19 -24.47
N ASN A 320 71.40 -44.13 -23.72
CA ASN A 320 71.25 -45.50 -24.20
C ASN A 320 70.22 -45.48 -25.34
N ASP A 321 70.68 -45.31 -26.57
CA ASP A 321 69.88 -45.37 -27.78
C ASP A 321 69.67 -46.85 -28.15
N PRO A 322 68.45 -47.42 -28.08
CA PRO A 322 68.19 -48.77 -28.58
C PRO A 322 68.20 -48.87 -30.11
N ALA A 323 68.67 -47.86 -30.85
CA ALA A 323 68.76 -47.88 -32.31
C ALA A 323 70.19 -47.68 -32.85
N ALA A 324 71.15 -48.50 -32.40
CA ALA A 324 72.34 -48.79 -33.20
C ALA A 324 72.17 -50.15 -33.90
N PRO A 325 71.97 -50.22 -35.23
CA PRO A 325 72.00 -51.49 -35.92
C PRO A 325 73.43 -52.04 -35.89
N SER A 326 73.58 -53.22 -35.30
CA SER A 326 74.76 -54.06 -35.40
C SER A 326 75.09 -54.29 -36.88
N ALA A 327 76.07 -53.59 -37.41
CA ALA A 327 76.68 -53.93 -38.68
C ALA A 327 77.61 -55.13 -38.46
N SER A 328 77.06 -56.33 -38.58
CA SER A 328 77.82 -57.55 -38.82
C SER A 328 77.63 -58.00 -40.27
N GLY A 329 78.74 -58.25 -40.97
CA GLY A 329 78.80 -59.19 -42.10
C GLY A 329 79.09 -58.62 -43.50
N GLY A 330 80.37 -58.60 -43.87
CA GLY A 330 80.88 -59.48 -44.94
C GLY A 330 80.82 -59.03 -46.41
N GLY A 331 81.99 -59.07 -47.06
CA GLY A 331 82.13 -59.53 -48.45
C GLY A 331 82.73 -58.54 -49.43
N GLY A 332 84.01 -58.71 -49.78
CA GLY A 332 84.68 -58.05 -50.91
C GLY A 332 86.17 -57.85 -50.69
#